data_AF-A0A2H3C8H3-F1
#
_entry.id   AF-A0A2H3C8H3-F1
#
_cell.length_a   1.000
_cell.length_b   1.000
_cell.length_c   1.000
_cell.angle_alpha   90.00
_cell.angle_beta   90.00
_cell.angle_gamma   90.00
#
_symmetry.space_group_name_H-M   'P 1'
#
loop_
_entity.id
_entity.type
_entity.pdbx_description
1 polymer ?
#
loop_
_entity_poly.entity_id
_entity_poly.type
_entity_poly.pdbx_seq_one_letter_code
_entity_poly.pdbx_strand_id
1 'polypeptide(L)'
;LYISHLICKGHGYPFWYPEPDSSGSAVYAEQGVQPGDVGILSDIGGFNYLFNIYRDADHAVNIGGVPPGFQPLHSKHSTSQQIIGNCYGHNITSANVDCTEISAGASFEFRTTKDSAAILCLPNSATKYENLNKRAIKDYATANGAAWYNYVNSSEYLGREAPNGSLYVVTGCDKTDSWGTAAVGKPSQSREVSISF
;
A
#
# COMPACT_ATOMS: atom_id res chain seq x y z
N LEU A 1 -13.95 -6.97 2.39
CA LEU A 1 -14.44 -6.45 3.70
C LEU A 1 -13.49 -5.41 4.28
N TYR A 2 -12.24 -5.80 4.57
CA TYR A 2 -11.22 -4.92 5.15
C TYR A 2 -11.05 -3.59 4.39
N ILE A 3 -10.75 -3.68 3.10
CA ILE A 3 -10.53 -2.52 2.23
C ILE A 3 -11.74 -1.59 2.21
N SER A 4 -12.94 -2.15 2.00
CA SER A 4 -14.19 -1.39 1.91
C SER A 4 -14.47 -0.54 3.17
N HIS A 5 -14.05 -1.02 4.33
CA HIS A 5 -14.24 -0.31 5.60
C HIS A 5 -13.18 0.77 5.87
N LEU A 6 -11.92 0.54 5.47
CA LEU A 6 -10.82 1.46 5.77
C LEU A 6 -10.53 2.47 4.65
N ILE A 7 -10.90 2.18 3.40
CA ILE A 7 -10.67 3.10 2.26
C ILE A 7 -11.31 4.47 2.49
N CYS A 8 -12.46 4.50 3.16
CA CYS A 8 -13.20 5.73 3.49
C CYS A 8 -12.47 6.63 4.50
N LYS A 9 -11.39 6.16 5.15
CA LYS A 9 -10.57 6.97 6.05
C LYS A 9 -9.63 7.93 5.32
N GLY A 10 -9.44 7.74 4.01
CA GLY A 10 -8.67 8.69 3.18
C GLY A 10 -7.16 8.60 3.37
N HIS A 11 -6.64 7.50 3.92
CA HIS A 11 -5.20 7.31 4.14
C HIS A 11 -4.47 6.62 2.97
N GLY A 12 -5.17 6.38 1.86
CA GLY A 12 -4.67 5.58 0.73
C GLY A 12 -5.33 4.21 0.68
N TYR A 13 -4.74 3.29 -0.09
CA TYR A 13 -5.29 1.94 -0.24
C TYR A 13 -4.82 1.04 0.93
N PRO A 14 -5.73 0.50 1.76
CA PRO A 14 -5.36 -0.35 2.89
C PRO A 14 -5.00 -1.77 2.42
N PHE A 15 -3.81 -2.25 2.77
CA PHE A 15 -3.39 -3.62 2.44
C PHE A 15 -3.76 -4.61 3.54
N TRP A 16 -4.32 -5.75 3.14
CA TRP A 16 -4.54 -6.88 4.04
C TRP A 16 -3.23 -7.64 4.31
N TYR A 17 -2.38 -7.76 3.29
CA TYR A 17 -0.99 -8.23 3.40
C TYR A 17 -0.06 -7.06 3.05
N PRO A 18 0.37 -6.26 4.04
CA PRO A 18 1.23 -5.10 3.81
C PRO A 18 2.71 -5.48 3.62
N GLU A 19 3.06 -6.73 3.90
CA GLU A 19 4.43 -7.23 3.79
C GLU A 19 4.91 -7.13 2.32
N PRO A 20 6.12 -6.58 2.08
CA PRO A 20 6.60 -6.38 0.73
C PRO A 20 6.91 -7.69 0.03
N ASP A 21 6.68 -7.71 -1.28
CA ASP A 21 7.04 -8.84 -2.13
C ASP A 21 8.56 -9.04 -2.14
N SER A 22 9.00 -10.17 -1.59
CA SER A 22 10.41 -10.55 -1.46
C SER A 22 10.94 -11.35 -2.67
N SER A 23 10.09 -11.66 -3.65
CA SER A 23 10.43 -12.55 -4.77
C SER A 23 11.38 -11.97 -5.82
N GLY A 24 11.61 -10.65 -5.81
CA GLY A 24 12.40 -9.94 -6.81
C GLY A 24 13.77 -9.46 -6.33
N SER A 25 13.78 -8.33 -5.64
CA SER A 25 15.00 -7.61 -5.25
C SER A 25 15.16 -7.62 -3.74
N ALA A 26 16.32 -8.08 -3.23
CA ALA A 26 16.62 -8.02 -1.80
C ALA A 26 16.55 -6.57 -1.27
N VAL A 27 16.97 -5.60 -2.08
CA VAL A 27 16.86 -4.17 -1.76
C VAL A 27 15.39 -3.76 -1.61
N TYR A 28 14.52 -4.27 -2.49
CA TYR A 28 13.09 -3.99 -2.40
C TYR A 28 12.42 -4.71 -1.23
N ALA A 29 12.83 -5.94 -0.91
CA ALA A 29 12.34 -6.69 0.24
C ALA A 29 12.59 -5.95 1.57
N GLU A 30 13.76 -5.29 1.70
CA GLU A 30 14.07 -4.47 2.88
C GLU A 30 13.34 -3.14 2.91
N GLN A 31 13.23 -2.46 1.76
CA GLN A 31 12.68 -1.12 1.69
C GLN A 31 11.15 -1.10 1.66
N GLY A 32 10.55 -2.16 1.12
CA GLY A 32 9.15 -2.27 0.76
C GLY A 32 8.68 -1.22 -0.24
N VAL A 33 7.36 -1.02 -0.27
CA VAL A 33 6.70 -0.06 -1.18
C VAL A 33 7.26 1.35 -0.98
N GLN A 34 7.55 2.04 -2.09
CA GLN A 34 8.05 3.40 -2.17
C GLN A 34 7.14 4.28 -3.04
N PRO A 35 7.15 5.60 -2.82
CA PRO A 35 6.68 6.54 -3.83
C PRO A 35 7.40 6.32 -5.18
N GLY A 36 6.62 6.28 -6.25
CA GLY A 36 7.08 6.03 -7.62
C GLY A 36 7.00 4.58 -8.06
N ASP A 37 6.70 3.65 -7.16
CA ASP A 37 6.48 2.26 -7.55
C ASP A 37 5.25 2.13 -8.45
N VAL A 38 5.41 1.38 -9.52
CA VAL A 38 4.35 0.91 -10.40
C VAL A 38 4.09 -0.55 -10.06
N GLY A 39 2.82 -0.89 -9.89
CA GLY A 39 2.43 -2.25 -9.53
C GLY A 39 0.96 -2.53 -9.71
N ILE A 40 0.59 -3.76 -9.36
CA ILE A 40 -0.77 -4.28 -9.44
C ILE A 40 -1.20 -4.70 -8.03
N LEU A 41 -2.45 -4.47 -7.68
CA LEU A 41 -3.00 -5.00 -6.43
C LEU A 41 -3.24 -6.49 -6.58
N SER A 42 -2.70 -7.28 -5.66
CA SER A 42 -2.90 -8.73 -5.66
C SER A 42 -4.27 -9.12 -5.10
N ASP A 43 -4.81 -10.24 -5.54
CA ASP A 43 -6.11 -10.76 -5.07
C ASP A 43 -6.11 -11.13 -3.58
N ILE A 44 -4.93 -11.42 -3.02
CA ILE A 44 -4.78 -11.69 -1.59
C ILE A 44 -4.79 -10.40 -0.75
N GLY A 45 -4.67 -9.22 -1.38
CA GLY A 45 -4.72 -7.92 -0.69
C GLY A 45 -3.37 -7.31 -0.33
N GLY A 46 -2.29 -7.72 -1.01
CA GLY A 46 -1.00 -7.03 -1.06
C GLY A 46 -0.74 -6.31 -2.39
N PHE A 47 0.51 -5.90 -2.62
CA PHE A 47 0.95 -5.14 -3.79
C PHE A 47 2.06 -5.87 -4.55
N ASN A 48 1.82 -6.18 -5.82
CA ASN A 48 2.82 -6.78 -6.71
C ASN A 48 3.58 -5.67 -7.41
N TYR A 49 4.82 -5.49 -6.98
CA TYR A 49 5.75 -4.51 -7.53
C TYR A 49 6.20 -4.91 -8.94
N LEU A 50 6.40 -3.91 -9.81
CA LEU A 50 6.90 -4.09 -11.17
C LEU A 50 8.21 -3.32 -11.38
N PHE A 51 8.17 -1.98 -11.22
CA PHE A 51 9.32 -1.09 -11.37
C PHE A 51 9.05 0.26 -10.68
N ASN A 52 10.07 1.06 -10.43
CA ASN A 52 9.96 2.41 -9.87
C ASN A 52 10.32 3.48 -10.92
N ILE A 53 9.43 4.46 -11.11
CA ILE A 53 9.57 5.52 -12.12
C ILE A 53 10.70 6.51 -11.85
N TYR A 54 11.20 6.60 -10.61
CA TYR A 54 12.26 7.54 -10.22
C TYR A 54 13.66 6.95 -10.33
N ARG A 55 13.76 5.64 -10.61
CA ARG A 55 15.01 4.91 -10.64
C ARG A 55 15.38 4.55 -12.07
N ASP A 56 16.67 4.56 -12.36
CA ASP A 56 17.20 4.14 -13.65
C ASP A 56 16.87 2.67 -13.93
N ALA A 57 16.91 2.29 -15.21
CA ALA A 57 16.59 0.93 -15.65
C ALA A 57 17.56 -0.12 -15.07
N ASP A 58 18.81 0.28 -14.80
CA ASP A 58 19.89 -0.55 -14.24
C ASP A 58 19.94 -0.51 -12.70
N HIS A 59 19.07 0.25 -12.05
CA HIS A 59 19.01 0.33 -10.59
C HIS A 59 18.54 -1.01 -9.99
N ALA A 60 19.08 -1.37 -8.82
CA ALA A 60 18.80 -2.67 -8.15
C ALA A 60 17.32 -2.97 -7.87
N VAL A 61 16.48 -1.93 -7.75
CA VAL A 61 15.02 -2.10 -7.57
C VAL A 61 14.29 -2.33 -8.90
N ASN A 62 14.87 -1.93 -10.03
CA ASN A 62 14.32 -2.12 -11.39
C ASN A 62 14.93 -3.33 -12.10
N ILE A 63 15.67 -4.18 -11.38
CA ILE A 63 16.37 -5.33 -11.96
C ILE A 63 15.42 -6.36 -12.60
N GLY A 64 14.14 -6.38 -12.21
CA GLY A 64 13.09 -7.17 -12.84
C GLY A 64 12.69 -6.68 -14.25
N GLY A 65 13.29 -5.56 -14.70
CA GLY A 65 13.03 -4.94 -15.98
C GLY A 65 12.16 -3.70 -15.88
N VAL A 66 12.13 -2.95 -16.97
CA VAL A 66 11.31 -1.76 -17.17
C VAL A 66 10.72 -1.79 -18.59
N PRO A 67 9.65 -1.02 -18.87
CA PRO A 67 9.10 -0.90 -20.21
C PRO A 67 10.14 -0.44 -21.25
N PRO A 68 10.03 -0.89 -22.52
CA PRO A 68 10.92 -0.44 -23.59
C PRO A 68 10.91 1.08 -23.75
N GLY A 69 12.09 1.69 -23.91
CA GLY A 69 12.23 3.14 -24.02
C GLY A 69 11.97 3.90 -22.72
N PHE A 70 11.88 3.21 -21.58
CA PHE A 70 11.72 3.83 -20.27
C PHE A 70 12.79 4.89 -20.02
N GLN A 71 12.33 6.05 -19.53
CA GLN A 71 13.16 7.17 -19.10
C GLN A 71 12.68 7.58 -17.71
N PRO A 72 13.53 7.54 -16.68
CA PRO A 72 13.07 7.85 -15.33
C PRO A 72 12.56 9.28 -15.22
N LEU A 73 11.59 9.47 -14.33
CA LEU A 73 11.05 10.76 -13.99
C LEU A 73 12.04 11.52 -13.09
N HIS A 74 13.13 12.03 -13.66
CA HIS A 74 14.04 12.91 -12.94
C HIS A 74 13.38 14.28 -12.75
N SER A 75 12.78 14.52 -11.60
CA SER A 75 12.23 15.85 -11.31
C SER A 75 13.37 16.82 -11.04
N LYS A 76 13.41 18.00 -11.67
CA LYS A 76 14.34 19.06 -11.23
C LYS A 76 14.01 19.57 -9.81
N HIS A 77 12.85 19.17 -9.27
CA HIS A 77 12.38 19.40 -7.91
C HIS A 77 12.39 18.12 -7.04
N SER A 78 13.33 17.20 -7.30
CA SER A 78 13.51 15.83 -6.74
C SER A 78 13.40 15.63 -5.21
N THR A 79 13.05 16.64 -4.42
CA THR A 79 13.11 16.59 -2.95
C THR A 79 11.83 17.01 -2.25
N SER A 80 10.72 17.15 -2.96
CA SER A 80 9.42 17.40 -2.31
C SER A 80 8.79 16.09 -1.80
N GLN A 81 9.57 15.28 -1.10
CA GLN A 81 9.06 14.19 -0.27
C GLN A 81 8.86 14.70 1.14
N GLN A 82 7.62 14.61 1.63
CA GLN A 82 7.32 14.88 3.02
C GLN A 82 7.40 13.58 3.80
N ILE A 83 8.12 13.59 4.92
CA ILE A 83 8.23 12.48 5.85
C ILE A 83 7.59 12.92 7.17
N ILE A 84 6.59 12.17 7.63
CA ILE A 84 5.87 12.46 8.88
C ILE A 84 5.93 11.20 9.74
N GLY A 85 6.78 11.21 10.76
CA GLY A 85 6.83 10.13 11.76
C GLY A 85 5.63 10.18 12.71
N ASN A 86 5.29 9.04 13.31
CA ASN A 86 4.20 8.88 14.27
C ASN A 86 2.89 9.52 13.80
N CYS A 87 2.55 9.32 12.53
CA CYS A 87 1.46 10.03 11.87
C CYS A 87 0.06 9.52 12.25
N TYR A 88 -0.01 8.40 12.98
CA TYR A 88 -1.23 7.80 13.48
C TYR A 88 -1.18 7.57 14.99
N GLY A 89 -2.34 7.43 15.61
CA GLY A 89 -2.43 6.74 16.89
C GLY A 89 -2.11 5.25 16.75
N HIS A 90 -2.43 4.46 17.77
CA HIS A 90 -2.13 3.03 17.77
C HIS A 90 -3.07 2.18 16.90
N ASN A 91 -4.09 2.77 16.26
CA ASN A 91 -5.02 2.03 15.42
C ASN A 91 -5.78 2.92 14.42
N ILE A 92 -6.28 2.26 13.37
CA ILE A 92 -7.22 2.79 12.39
C ILE A 92 -8.35 1.76 12.26
N THR A 93 -9.58 2.16 12.57
CA THR A 93 -10.73 1.24 12.63
C THR A 93 -11.89 1.74 11.76
N SER A 94 -12.77 0.83 11.35
CA SER A 94 -14.08 1.19 10.78
C SER A 94 -14.91 2.02 11.76
N ALA A 95 -16.00 2.62 11.28
CA ALA A 95 -16.91 3.33 12.19
C ALA A 95 -17.48 2.39 13.27
N ASN A 96 -17.72 2.93 14.47
CA ASN A 96 -18.34 2.20 15.59
C ASN A 96 -17.56 0.94 16.04
N VAL A 97 -16.24 1.06 16.10
CA VAL A 97 -15.37 0.12 16.80
C VAL A 97 -14.80 0.84 18.02
N ASP A 98 -15.09 0.33 19.20
CA ASP A 98 -14.50 0.80 20.44
C ASP A 98 -13.13 0.14 20.62
N CYS A 99 -12.14 0.90 21.07
CA CYS A 99 -10.79 0.41 21.34
C CYS A 99 -10.45 0.69 22.80
N THR A 100 -10.07 -0.35 23.53
CA THR A 100 -9.56 -0.28 24.89
C THR A 100 -8.11 -0.73 24.89
N GLU A 101 -7.22 0.13 25.35
CA GLU A 101 -5.82 -0.22 25.61
C GLU A 101 -5.76 -1.01 26.92
N ILE A 102 -5.37 -2.27 26.85
CA ILE A 102 -5.25 -3.16 28.03
C ILE A 102 -3.88 -2.99 28.68
N SER A 103 -2.84 -2.75 27.87
CA SER A 103 -1.46 -2.56 28.31
C SER A 103 -0.81 -1.47 27.47
N ALA A 104 -0.07 -0.57 28.13
CA ALA A 104 0.52 0.63 27.55
C ALA A 104 1.28 0.36 26.24
N GLY A 105 0.64 0.63 25.10
CA GLY A 105 1.16 0.45 23.75
C GLY A 105 1.30 -1.00 23.28
N ALA A 106 0.97 -1.99 24.11
CA ALA A 106 1.31 -3.40 23.88
C ALA A 106 0.12 -4.30 23.59
N SER A 107 -1.08 -3.98 24.10
CA SER A 107 -2.27 -4.80 23.83
C SER A 107 -3.53 -3.96 23.73
N PHE A 108 -4.33 -4.26 22.72
CA PHE A 108 -5.54 -3.52 22.38
C PHE A 108 -6.71 -4.50 22.25
N GLU A 109 -7.79 -4.22 22.96
CA GLU A 109 -9.08 -4.88 22.76
C GLU A 109 -9.98 -4.00 21.89
N PHE A 110 -10.54 -4.60 20.84
CA PHE A 110 -11.46 -3.95 19.93
C PHE A 110 -12.83 -4.58 20.04
N ARG A 111 -13.87 -3.76 20.22
CA ARG A 111 -15.26 -4.21 20.34
C ARG A 111 -16.14 -3.56 19.29
N THR A 112 -17.06 -4.35 18.74
CA THR A 112 -18.09 -3.79 17.86
C THR A 112 -19.42 -4.55 17.95
N THR A 113 -20.49 -3.78 17.89
CA THR A 113 -21.86 -4.28 17.75
C THR A 113 -22.29 -4.39 16.28
N LYS A 114 -21.54 -3.80 15.33
CA LYS A 114 -21.89 -3.81 13.90
C LYS A 114 -21.70 -5.18 13.27
N ASP A 115 -22.45 -5.42 12.18
CA ASP A 115 -22.40 -6.66 11.41
C ASP A 115 -21.07 -6.84 10.68
N SER A 116 -20.34 -5.75 10.44
CA SER A 116 -18.97 -5.85 9.97
C SER A 116 -18.10 -4.71 10.44
N ALA A 117 -16.80 -5.01 10.57
CA ALA A 117 -15.78 -4.06 10.96
C ALA A 117 -14.42 -4.42 10.36
N ALA A 118 -13.52 -3.44 10.34
CA ALA A 118 -12.12 -3.62 10.00
C ALA A 118 -11.24 -2.86 10.99
N ILE A 119 -10.11 -3.46 11.35
CA ILE A 119 -9.17 -2.96 12.34
C ILE A 119 -7.78 -3.09 11.77
N LEU A 120 -7.05 -1.98 11.75
CA LEU A 120 -5.60 -1.92 11.58
C LEU A 120 -5.00 -1.46 12.90
N CYS A 121 -4.34 -2.36 13.61
CA CYS A 121 -3.54 -2.04 14.78
C CYS A 121 -2.13 -1.63 14.32
N LEU A 122 -1.60 -0.56 14.89
CA LEU A 122 -0.28 0.02 14.62
C LEU A 122 0.40 0.36 15.96
N PRO A 123 0.87 -0.63 16.74
CA PRO A 123 1.44 -0.39 18.06
C PRO A 123 2.52 0.68 18.06
N ASN A 124 3.40 0.66 17.05
CA ASN A 124 4.49 1.61 16.87
C ASN A 124 4.14 2.81 15.96
N SER A 125 2.85 3.07 15.73
CA SER A 125 2.36 4.04 14.73
C SER A 125 2.89 3.71 13.32
N ALA A 126 2.92 4.71 12.44
CA ALA A 126 3.56 4.62 11.14
C ALA A 126 4.33 5.90 10.80
N THR A 127 5.27 5.77 9.88
CA THR A 127 5.93 6.89 9.20
C THR A 127 5.32 7.04 7.81
N LYS A 128 4.74 8.21 7.53
CA LYS A 128 4.18 8.56 6.23
C LYS A 128 5.26 9.16 5.33
N TYR A 129 5.33 8.67 4.10
CA TYR A 129 6.14 9.19 3.01
C TYR A 129 5.18 9.67 1.93
N GLU A 130 5.19 10.96 1.61
CA GLU A 130 4.30 11.54 0.62
C GLU A 130 5.08 12.32 -0.43
N ASN A 131 4.79 12.07 -1.70
CA ASN A 131 5.30 12.90 -2.78
C ASN A 131 4.36 14.08 -3.01
N LEU A 132 4.88 15.30 -2.86
CA LEU A 132 4.10 16.52 -2.98
C LEU A 132 3.80 16.86 -4.45
N ASN A 133 4.66 16.47 -5.39
CA ASN A 133 4.46 16.73 -6.81
C ASN A 133 3.65 15.62 -7.50
N LYS A 134 2.42 15.41 -7.02
CA LYS A 134 1.49 14.41 -7.59
C LYS A 134 1.15 14.68 -9.06
N ARG A 135 1.23 15.95 -9.49
CA ARG A 135 0.98 16.34 -10.88
C ARG A 135 2.03 15.76 -11.83
N ALA A 136 3.32 15.86 -11.51
CA ALA A 136 4.37 15.28 -12.34
C ALA A 136 4.21 13.77 -12.50
N ILE A 137 3.84 13.05 -11.42
CA ILE A 137 3.55 11.61 -11.48
C ILE A 137 2.38 11.34 -12.42
N LYS A 138 1.28 12.09 -12.28
CA LYS A 138 0.09 11.92 -13.12
C LYS A 138 0.38 12.18 -14.59
N ASP A 139 1.10 13.25 -14.91
CA ASP A 139 1.44 13.61 -16.29
C ASP A 139 2.36 12.54 -16.91
N TYR A 140 3.35 12.06 -16.15
CA TYR A 140 4.23 10.98 -16.57
C TYR A 140 3.49 9.65 -16.77
N ALA A 141 2.63 9.26 -15.83
CA ALA A 141 1.80 8.06 -15.95
C ALA A 141 0.82 8.14 -17.12
N THR A 142 0.26 9.32 -17.39
CA THR A 142 -0.64 9.54 -18.54
C THR A 142 0.10 9.39 -19.87
N ALA A 143 1.32 9.91 -19.96
CA ALA A 143 2.13 9.82 -21.17
C ALA A 143 2.63 8.39 -21.47
N ASN A 144 2.88 7.58 -20.43
CA ASN A 144 3.51 6.27 -20.58
C ASN A 144 2.58 5.08 -20.34
N GLY A 145 1.37 5.29 -19.80
CA GLY A 145 0.51 4.23 -19.30
C GLY A 145 0.16 3.15 -20.33
N ALA A 146 -0.01 3.53 -21.60
CA ALA A 146 -0.23 2.57 -22.69
C ALA A 146 0.98 1.65 -22.91
N ALA A 147 2.19 2.21 -22.88
CA ALA A 147 3.43 1.43 -23.01
C ALA A 147 3.63 0.50 -21.80
N TRP A 148 3.29 0.96 -20.60
CA TRP A 148 3.34 0.14 -19.38
C TRP A 148 2.36 -1.02 -19.45
N TYR A 149 1.12 -0.77 -19.87
CA TYR A 149 0.11 -1.81 -20.02
C TYR A 149 0.54 -2.88 -21.03
N ASN A 150 1.10 -2.47 -22.18
CA ASN A 150 1.64 -3.40 -23.16
C ASN A 150 2.83 -4.20 -22.63
N TYR A 151 3.77 -3.56 -21.92
CA TYR A 151 4.89 -4.22 -21.27
C TYR A 151 4.43 -5.25 -20.23
N VAL A 152 3.45 -4.90 -19.41
CA VAL A 152 2.93 -5.78 -18.35
C VAL A 152 2.19 -6.99 -18.92
N ASN A 153 1.46 -6.82 -20.02
CA ASN A 153 0.57 -7.87 -20.54
C ASN A 153 1.13 -8.66 -21.72
N SER A 154 2.16 -8.17 -22.41
CA SER A 154 2.78 -8.89 -23.51
C SER A 154 3.51 -10.15 -23.00
N SER A 155 3.35 -11.25 -23.74
CA SER A 155 4.06 -12.51 -23.51
C SER A 155 5.56 -12.41 -23.79
N GLU A 156 6.02 -11.37 -24.49
CA GLU A 156 7.45 -11.10 -24.71
C GLU A 156 8.13 -10.51 -23.46
N TYR A 157 7.34 -10.01 -22.50
CA TYR A 157 7.82 -9.35 -21.31
C TYR A 157 7.28 -10.04 -20.05
N LEU A 158 6.22 -9.53 -19.44
CA LEU A 158 5.76 -10.00 -18.12
C LEU A 158 4.53 -10.92 -18.16
N GLY A 159 3.70 -10.87 -19.21
CA GLY A 159 2.53 -11.75 -19.38
C GLY A 159 1.56 -11.79 -18.18
N ARG A 160 1.36 -10.67 -17.48
CA ARG A 160 0.61 -10.63 -16.20
C ARG A 160 -0.90 -10.65 -16.33
N GLU A 161 -1.45 -10.48 -17.53
CA GLU A 161 -2.90 -10.40 -17.79
C GLU A 161 -3.63 -9.35 -16.91
N ALA A 162 -2.94 -8.27 -16.57
CA ALA A 162 -3.45 -7.17 -15.76
C ALA A 162 -4.66 -6.51 -16.44
N PRO A 163 -5.84 -6.42 -15.79
CA PRO A 163 -7.02 -5.78 -16.34
C PRO A 163 -6.80 -4.29 -16.66
N ASN A 164 -7.58 -3.73 -17.59
CA ASN A 164 -7.52 -2.30 -17.86
C ASN A 164 -7.84 -1.48 -16.58
N GLY A 165 -7.01 -0.48 -16.29
CA GLY A 165 -7.14 0.34 -15.08
C GLY A 165 -6.63 -0.30 -13.78
N SER A 166 -5.95 -1.45 -13.84
CA SER A 166 -5.40 -2.15 -12.67
C SER A 166 -3.94 -1.81 -12.35
N LEU A 167 -3.28 -0.97 -13.16
CA LEU A 167 -1.95 -0.47 -12.86
C LEU A 167 -2.05 0.73 -11.93
N TYR A 168 -1.29 0.68 -10.83
CA TYR A 168 -1.21 1.74 -9.84
C TYR A 168 0.18 2.35 -9.84
N VAL A 169 0.24 3.66 -9.60
CA VAL A 169 1.48 4.37 -9.27
C VAL A 169 1.38 4.88 -7.85
N VAL A 170 2.33 4.48 -7.02
CA VAL A 170 2.37 4.87 -5.61
C VAL A 170 2.80 6.33 -5.51
N THR A 171 1.92 7.18 -4.97
CA THR A 171 2.22 8.61 -4.75
C THR A 171 2.67 8.90 -3.31
N GLY A 172 2.41 7.98 -2.40
CA GLY A 172 2.82 8.00 -1.01
C GLY A 172 2.58 6.63 -0.38
N CYS A 173 3.23 6.37 0.75
CA CYS A 173 3.08 5.13 1.50
C CYS A 173 3.25 5.39 3.00
N ASP A 174 2.63 4.55 3.82
CA ASP A 174 2.83 4.54 5.26
C ASP A 174 3.57 3.27 5.63
N LYS A 175 4.60 3.40 6.48
CA LYS A 175 5.45 2.29 6.87
C LYS A 175 5.47 2.12 8.37
N THR A 176 5.48 0.89 8.81
CA THR A 176 5.60 0.50 10.20
C THR A 176 6.38 -0.80 10.29
N ASP A 177 6.96 -1.06 11.46
CA ASP A 177 7.64 -2.30 11.80
C ASP A 177 6.73 -3.27 12.59
N SER A 178 5.54 -2.83 12.99
CA SER A 178 4.59 -3.62 13.77
C SER A 178 3.16 -3.29 13.39
N TRP A 179 2.39 -4.30 12.99
CA TRP A 179 0.99 -4.15 12.64
C TRP A 179 0.17 -5.40 12.98
N GLY A 180 -1.13 -5.21 13.13
CA GLY A 180 -2.12 -6.28 13.19
C GLY A 180 -3.32 -5.93 12.33
N THR A 181 -3.80 -6.87 11.51
CA THR A 181 -5.00 -6.68 10.69
C THR A 181 -6.11 -7.61 11.16
N ALA A 182 -7.33 -7.09 11.26
CA ALA A 182 -8.53 -7.90 11.44
C ALA A 182 -9.69 -7.35 10.62
N ALA A 183 -10.53 -8.27 10.16
CA ALA A 183 -11.81 -7.98 9.55
C ALA A 183 -12.85 -8.95 10.11
N VAL A 184 -14.00 -8.42 10.49
CA VAL A 184 -15.09 -9.20 11.09
C VAL A 184 -16.31 -9.06 10.22
N GLY A 185 -16.92 -10.19 9.84
CA GLY A 185 -18.28 -10.25 9.33
C GLY A 185 -19.11 -11.15 10.23
N LYS A 186 -20.18 -10.63 10.83
CA LYS A 186 -21.05 -11.38 11.72
C LYS A 186 -22.11 -12.15 10.93
N PRO A 187 -22.37 -13.43 11.26
CA PRO A 187 -23.68 -14.02 11.06
C PRO A 187 -24.67 -13.41 12.06
N SER A 188 -25.94 -13.30 11.67
CA SER A 188 -27.03 -12.50 12.25
C SER A 188 -27.40 -12.74 13.73
N GLN A 189 -26.68 -13.58 14.48
CA GLN A 189 -27.02 -13.96 15.87
C GLN A 189 -26.04 -13.47 16.95
N SER A 190 -24.87 -12.93 16.60
CA SER A 190 -23.92 -12.41 17.60
C SER A 190 -24.13 -10.91 17.89
N ARG A 191 -24.25 -10.55 19.17
CA ARG A 191 -24.46 -9.15 19.59
C ARG A 191 -23.16 -8.34 19.63
N GLU A 192 -22.04 -8.95 19.97
CA GLU A 192 -20.76 -8.28 20.17
C GLU A 192 -19.62 -9.19 19.72
N VAL A 193 -18.58 -8.60 19.12
CA VAL A 193 -17.32 -9.29 18.82
C VAL A 193 -16.21 -8.51 19.49
N SER A 194 -15.35 -9.22 20.22
CA SER A 194 -14.12 -8.69 20.81
C SER A 194 -12.91 -9.35 20.15
N ILE A 195 -11.90 -8.54 19.81
CA ILE A 195 -10.62 -8.99 19.25
C ILE A 195 -9.50 -8.33 20.05
N SER A 196 -8.55 -9.13 20.50
CA SER A 196 -7.35 -8.64 21.19
C SER A 196 -6.11 -8.94 20.38
N PHE A 197 -5.23 -7.94 20.31
CA PHE A 197 -3.87 -8.06 19.78
C PHE A 197 -2.86 -7.93 20.91
#